data_AF-A0A1S6QGR3-F1
#
_entry.id   AF-A0A1S6QGR3-F1
#
_cell.length_a   1.000
_cell.length_b   1.000
_cell.length_c   1.000
_cell.angle_alpha   90.00
_cell.angle_beta   90.00
_cell.angle_gamma   90.00
#
_symmetry.space_group_name_H-M   'P 1'
#
loop_
_entity.id
_entity.type
_entity.pdbx_description
1 polymer ?
#
loop_
_entity_poly.entity_id
_entity_poly.type
_entity_poly.pdbx_seq_one_letter_code
_entity_poly.pdbx_strand_id
1 'polypeptide(L)'
;MKIQLKKTALVAILFTSLGLAGASAVHADVIDAPGDAGSIKTVNAGNVLKDYSEESLNTVNNDTPQGNKDRKYTKYKLDPTGINESNTYQTISGSSQSNMFSTKWFLPDGFNVSNYQHGNFQSVALDNDNHIYFVESNGTNTNYGAIVKFDLAKLEKLGVNTDINALWRAFDYFNPYTEDGLRHNQEYDAAYSKMQDDFDAIKSLTTTLNKNKSYQNNQENWMSNAQKWYYKWKDKRNKYQKKTTAKYSYKTRQNAKKIVKQSKAKMAKWMKSYQGHKAKIKAYDKKLATIQSQIDDHQNKVDSVKNENPDMFKYVDIAQTAQLSPQVDIGHGQTLTFNPQNQHLYLAEDNTLSDLKTDQDNVVMEMDPNTLKPIRQYKFKMLHNKGSKTSNLQLHTLAFDNDGNAYWGRKFGDGYMFFYGRLDEDSVKFSAGSSYVGNRGGDANQFVSVNPANGRLYFVSDDILTSVPASKVRSGDFSADDIHYQAFNSKREFEGLAFDQEGYGYLLALWPPELMVSSKPLN
;
A
#
# COMPACT_ATOMS: atom_id res chain seq x y z
N MET A 1 46.84 -1.99 -11.25
CA MET A 1 45.82 -2.42 -10.27
C MET A 1 44.59 -1.55 -10.47
N LYS A 2 43.61 -2.03 -11.24
CA LYS A 2 42.27 -1.42 -11.23
C LYS A 2 41.69 -1.77 -9.86
N ILE A 3 41.50 -0.79 -9.00
CA ILE A 3 40.62 -0.98 -7.85
C ILE A 3 39.26 -1.18 -8.49
N GLN A 4 38.86 -2.44 -8.65
CA GLN A 4 37.44 -2.73 -8.77
C GLN A 4 36.85 -2.25 -7.45
N LEU A 5 36.31 -1.03 -7.44
CA LEU A 5 35.16 -0.75 -6.61
C LEU A 5 34.12 -1.79 -7.05
N LYS A 6 34.17 -2.95 -6.38
CA LYS A 6 33.06 -3.90 -6.35
C LYS A 6 31.82 -3.05 -6.23
N LYS A 7 30.85 -3.28 -7.10
CA LYS A 7 29.47 -2.78 -7.03
C LYS A 7 29.10 -2.53 -5.56
N THR A 8 29.40 -1.34 -5.04
CA THR A 8 29.07 -1.00 -3.68
C THR A 8 27.62 -0.68 -3.79
N ALA A 9 26.82 -1.47 -3.07
CA ALA A 9 25.41 -1.27 -2.91
C ALA A 9 25.11 0.23 -2.93
N LEU A 10 24.11 0.63 -3.72
CA LEU A 10 23.34 1.80 -3.34
C LEU A 10 22.94 1.49 -1.89
N VAL A 11 23.64 2.07 -0.92
CA VAL A 11 23.10 2.17 0.42
C VAL A 11 21.96 3.15 0.22
N ALA A 12 20.82 2.63 -0.21
CA ALA A 12 19.55 3.19 0.21
C ALA A 12 19.63 3.08 1.73
N ILE A 13 20.15 4.12 2.37
CA ILE A 13 19.91 4.31 3.79
C ILE A 13 18.41 4.57 3.81
N LEU A 14 17.64 3.49 3.92
CA LEU A 14 16.28 3.53 4.39
C LEU A 14 16.39 4.05 5.82
N PHE A 15 16.50 5.36 5.96
CA PHE A 15 15.94 6.02 7.11
C PHE A 15 14.43 5.83 6.99
N THR A 16 13.94 4.68 7.44
CA THR A 16 12.50 4.50 7.71
C THR A 16 12.04 5.34 8.90
N SER A 17 12.94 6.06 9.57
CA SER A 17 12.59 7.12 10.52
C SER A 17 12.36 8.51 9.87
N LEU A 18 12.17 8.58 8.54
CA LEU A 18 11.72 9.82 7.87
C LEU A 18 10.23 10.06 8.11
N GLY A 19 9.91 10.45 9.33
CA GLY A 19 8.60 10.92 9.74
C GLY A 19 8.62 11.19 11.22
N LEU A 20 9.29 12.27 11.63
CA LEU A 20 9.13 13.02 12.89
C LEU A 20 10.33 13.97 13.09
N ALA A 21 10.63 14.77 12.07
CA ALA A 21 11.41 15.98 12.24
C ALA A 21 10.43 17.16 12.23
N GLY A 22 9.71 17.35 13.34
CA GLY A 22 8.91 18.56 13.55
C GLY A 22 7.69 18.42 14.44
N ALA A 23 7.88 18.33 15.76
CA ALA A 23 7.12 19.11 16.73
C ALA A 23 7.77 18.98 18.12
N SER A 24 7.80 20.09 18.82
CA SER A 24 8.13 20.32 20.23
C SER A 24 7.81 19.18 21.21
N ALA A 25 8.74 18.95 22.13
CA ALA A 25 8.69 18.01 23.25
C ALA A 25 7.40 18.11 24.09
N VAL A 26 6.49 17.18 23.84
CA VAL A 26 5.56 16.53 24.79
C VAL A 26 5.37 15.12 24.23
N HIS A 27 5.97 14.08 24.83
CA HIS A 27 5.94 12.65 24.47
C HIS A 27 5.68 12.31 22.98
N ALA A 28 6.73 11.90 22.24
CA ALA A 28 6.54 11.40 20.88
C ALA A 28 6.15 9.93 20.94
N ASP A 29 4.86 9.62 20.71
CA ASP A 29 4.44 8.24 20.50
C ASP A 29 5.07 7.74 19.18
N VAL A 30 5.43 6.45 19.11
CA VAL A 30 6.00 5.86 17.88
C VAL A 30 5.07 6.05 16.67
N ILE A 31 3.77 6.19 16.94
CA ILE A 31 2.74 6.57 15.98
C ILE A 31 1.90 7.67 16.61
N ASP A 32 1.88 8.85 16.00
CA ASP A 32 1.02 9.94 16.44
C ASP A 32 -0.45 9.62 16.19
N ALA A 33 -1.30 9.92 17.17
CA ALA A 33 -2.74 9.90 16.97
C ALA A 33 -3.13 10.85 15.83
N PRO A 34 -3.98 10.42 14.89
CA PRO A 34 -4.34 11.24 13.75
C PRO A 34 -5.18 12.44 14.17
N GLY A 35 -4.95 13.58 13.51
CA GLY A 35 -5.78 14.77 13.66
C GLY A 35 -7.14 14.64 13.00
N ASP A 36 -7.95 15.71 13.05
CA ASP A 36 -9.27 15.77 12.41
C ASP A 36 -9.18 16.04 10.91
N ALA A 37 -10.09 15.46 10.11
CA ALA A 37 -10.14 15.65 8.65
C ALA A 37 -10.52 17.08 8.23
N GLY A 38 -11.12 17.87 9.12
CA GLY A 38 -11.65 19.19 8.83
C GLY A 38 -12.86 19.13 7.91
N SER A 39 -13.12 20.23 7.19
CA SER A 39 -14.24 20.31 6.26
C SER A 39 -13.93 19.57 4.95
N ILE A 40 -14.80 18.62 4.60
CA ILE A 40 -14.71 17.83 3.37
C ILE A 40 -15.69 18.39 2.34
N LYS A 41 -15.23 18.56 1.09
CA LYS A 41 -16.07 19.03 -0.02
C LYS A 41 -17.25 18.07 -0.23
N THR A 42 -18.47 18.59 -0.43
CA THR A 42 -19.65 17.77 -0.70
C THR A 42 -20.12 17.87 -2.15
N VAL A 43 -20.54 16.76 -2.74
CA VAL A 43 -21.21 16.64 -4.05
C VAL A 43 -22.61 16.08 -3.82
N ASN A 44 -23.66 16.84 -4.14
CA ASN A 44 -25.05 16.39 -4.01
C ASN A 44 -25.56 15.87 -5.36
N ALA A 45 -25.88 14.58 -5.45
CA ALA A 45 -26.34 13.95 -6.69
C ALA A 45 -27.85 13.69 -6.76
N GLY A 46 -28.60 13.99 -5.68
CA GLY A 46 -30.06 13.81 -5.63
C GLY A 46 -30.46 12.34 -5.64
N ASN A 47 -31.57 11.99 -6.30
CA ASN A 47 -31.98 10.58 -6.43
C ASN A 47 -31.22 9.90 -7.57
N VAL A 48 -30.46 8.85 -7.24
CA VAL A 48 -29.53 8.20 -8.19
C VAL A 48 -29.96 6.81 -8.62
N LEU A 49 -30.96 6.22 -7.96
CA LEU A 49 -31.53 4.92 -8.35
C LEU A 49 -32.64 5.13 -9.39
N LYS A 50 -32.58 4.36 -10.49
CA LYS A 50 -33.57 4.38 -11.56
C LYS A 50 -34.23 3.02 -11.76
N ASP A 51 -35.50 3.07 -12.16
CA ASP A 51 -36.25 1.94 -12.74
C ASP A 51 -36.19 0.65 -11.91
N TYR A 52 -36.28 0.78 -10.58
CA TYR A 52 -36.26 -0.33 -9.64
C TYR A 52 -37.66 -0.68 -9.12
N SER A 53 -38.03 -1.96 -9.23
CA SER A 53 -39.16 -2.59 -8.55
C SER A 53 -38.73 -3.96 -8.02
N GLU A 54 -39.07 -4.27 -6.76
CA GLU A 54 -38.81 -5.59 -6.17
C GLU A 54 -39.54 -6.71 -6.92
N GLU A 55 -40.67 -6.40 -7.56
CA GLU A 55 -41.53 -7.38 -8.25
C GLU A 55 -40.97 -7.82 -9.62
N SER A 56 -39.96 -7.13 -10.16
CA SER A 56 -39.41 -7.42 -11.49
C SER A 56 -38.12 -8.24 -11.49
N LEU A 57 -37.67 -8.74 -10.34
CA LEU A 57 -36.40 -9.46 -10.21
C LEU A 57 -36.54 -10.95 -10.49
N ASN A 58 -35.70 -11.48 -11.37
CA ASN A 58 -35.62 -12.91 -11.66
C ASN A 58 -34.81 -13.62 -10.59
N THR A 59 -35.39 -14.68 -10.02
CA THR A 59 -34.68 -15.51 -9.04
C THR A 59 -33.82 -16.55 -9.76
N VAL A 60 -32.52 -16.58 -9.47
CA VAL A 60 -31.63 -17.65 -9.93
C VAL A 60 -31.41 -18.63 -8.80
N ASN A 61 -32.12 -19.75 -8.85
CA ASN A 61 -32.01 -20.81 -7.83
C ASN A 61 -30.62 -21.45 -7.86
N ASN A 62 -30.07 -21.72 -6.68
CA ASN A 62 -28.73 -22.25 -6.50
C ASN A 62 -28.62 -23.10 -5.24
N ASP A 63 -27.67 -24.03 -5.23
CA ASP A 63 -27.49 -25.03 -4.16
C ASP A 63 -26.45 -24.59 -3.12
N THR A 64 -26.37 -23.29 -2.81
CA THR A 64 -25.40 -22.77 -1.83
C THR A 64 -25.64 -23.44 -0.46
N PRO A 65 -24.61 -24.06 0.15
CA PRO A 65 -24.72 -24.68 1.45
C PRO A 65 -24.97 -23.63 2.54
N GLN A 66 -25.40 -24.07 3.71
CA GLN A 66 -25.58 -23.17 4.84
C GLN A 66 -24.25 -22.93 5.56
N GLY A 67 -23.97 -21.67 5.86
CA GLY A 67 -22.86 -21.26 6.71
C GLY A 67 -23.23 -21.38 8.17
N ASN A 68 -22.34 -20.93 9.04
CA ASN A 68 -22.56 -20.74 10.46
C ASN A 68 -23.49 -19.56 10.74
N LYS A 69 -24.80 -19.82 10.62
CA LYS A 69 -25.86 -18.87 10.94
C LYS A 69 -26.09 -18.64 12.44
N ASP A 70 -25.49 -19.44 13.31
CA ASP A 70 -25.73 -19.32 14.76
C ASP A 70 -24.97 -18.16 15.42
N ARG A 71 -24.03 -17.54 14.68
CA ARG A 71 -23.17 -16.42 15.09
C ARG A 71 -22.39 -16.67 16.39
N LYS A 72 -22.16 -17.94 16.73
CA LYS A 72 -21.29 -18.36 17.84
C LYS A 72 -19.86 -18.46 17.34
N TYR A 73 -19.17 -17.34 17.36
CA TYR A 73 -17.79 -17.28 16.92
C TYR A 73 -16.83 -17.86 17.97
N THR A 74 -15.79 -18.54 17.48
CA THR A 74 -14.66 -19.00 18.29
C THR A 74 -13.85 -17.78 18.71
N LYS A 75 -13.90 -17.45 20.01
CA LYS A 75 -13.14 -16.36 20.60
C LYS A 75 -11.97 -16.93 21.39
N TYR A 76 -10.78 -16.40 21.17
CA TYR A 76 -9.59 -16.76 21.94
C TYR A 76 -8.63 -15.57 22.04
N LYS A 77 -7.69 -15.66 22.99
CA LYS A 77 -6.66 -14.64 23.21
C LYS A 77 -5.36 -15.06 22.55
N LEU A 78 -4.64 -14.09 21.99
CA LEU A 78 -3.27 -14.28 21.52
C LEU A 78 -2.33 -14.27 22.74
N ASP A 79 -1.30 -15.11 22.68
CA ASP A 79 -0.23 -15.10 23.69
C ASP A 79 0.82 -14.03 23.35
N PRO A 80 1.00 -12.99 24.18
CA PRO A 80 2.01 -11.94 23.98
C PRO A 80 3.45 -12.43 24.08
N THR A 81 3.66 -13.53 24.80
CA THR A 81 4.97 -14.05 25.15
C THR A 81 5.30 -15.35 24.42
N GLY A 82 4.33 -15.94 23.74
CA GLY A 82 4.41 -17.26 23.12
C GLY A 82 4.27 -17.28 21.61
N ILE A 83 4.16 -18.50 21.08
CA ILE A 83 3.96 -18.76 19.65
C ILE A 83 2.45 -18.93 19.43
N ASN A 84 1.83 -17.98 18.72
CA ASN A 84 0.50 -18.21 18.16
C ASN A 84 0.65 -18.96 16.83
N GLU A 85 -0.09 -20.05 16.66
CA GLU A 85 -0.07 -20.86 15.45
C GLU A 85 -0.93 -20.25 14.34
N SER A 86 -0.57 -20.54 13.09
CA SER A 86 -1.39 -20.16 11.93
C SER A 86 -2.68 -20.98 11.92
N ASN A 87 -3.82 -20.31 11.89
CA ASN A 87 -5.11 -20.92 11.57
C ASN A 87 -5.18 -21.26 10.10
N THR A 88 -5.89 -22.33 9.79
CA THR A 88 -6.15 -22.74 8.42
C THR A 88 -7.57 -23.28 8.29
N TYR A 89 -8.34 -22.74 7.36
CA TYR A 89 -9.73 -23.14 7.10
C TYR A 89 -9.89 -23.55 5.65
N GLN A 90 -10.24 -24.82 5.42
CA GLN A 90 -10.56 -25.36 4.11
C GLN A 90 -12.06 -25.23 3.83
N THR A 91 -12.41 -25.10 2.55
CA THR A 91 -13.81 -25.16 2.11
C THR A 91 -14.45 -26.51 2.46
N ILE A 92 -15.71 -26.50 2.87
CA ILE A 92 -16.47 -27.71 3.21
C ILE A 92 -17.05 -28.41 1.98
N SER A 93 -17.44 -29.67 2.16
CA SER A 93 -18.21 -30.44 1.16
C SER A 93 -19.49 -29.69 0.76
N GLY A 94 -19.80 -29.73 -0.53
CA GLY A 94 -20.92 -29.00 -1.11
C GLY A 94 -20.51 -27.67 -1.75
N SER A 95 -19.37 -27.07 -1.38
CA SER A 95 -18.84 -25.89 -2.07
C SER A 95 -18.61 -26.17 -3.56
N SER A 96 -18.99 -25.24 -4.44
CA SER A 96 -18.74 -25.40 -5.88
C SER A 96 -17.29 -25.08 -6.28
N GLN A 97 -16.56 -24.36 -5.43
CA GLN A 97 -15.11 -24.14 -5.54
C GLN A 97 -14.41 -24.63 -4.27
N SER A 98 -13.22 -25.21 -4.43
CA SER A 98 -12.38 -25.61 -3.31
C SER A 98 -11.26 -24.61 -3.09
N ASN A 99 -11.01 -24.18 -1.86
CA ASN A 99 -9.85 -23.37 -1.48
C ASN A 99 -9.57 -23.53 0.02
N MET A 100 -8.57 -22.79 0.50
CA MET A 100 -8.13 -22.75 1.87
C MET A 100 -7.70 -21.33 2.18
N PHE A 101 -8.06 -20.82 3.35
CA PHE A 101 -7.48 -19.60 3.91
C PHE A 101 -6.55 -19.95 5.06
N SER A 102 -5.37 -19.33 5.11
CA SER A 102 -4.42 -19.47 6.21
C SER A 102 -4.06 -18.10 6.77
N THR A 103 -3.74 -18.04 8.06
CA THR A 103 -3.31 -16.80 8.72
C THR A 103 -2.13 -16.21 7.95
N LYS A 104 -2.31 -14.99 7.47
CA LYS A 104 -1.20 -14.14 7.03
C LYS A 104 -0.62 -13.46 8.26
N TRP A 105 -1.44 -12.69 8.98
CA TRP A 105 -1.05 -11.95 10.18
C TRP A 105 -2.18 -11.91 11.21
N PHE A 106 -1.80 -11.90 12.49
CA PHE A 106 -2.68 -11.37 13.54
C PHE A 106 -2.56 -9.85 13.58
N LEU A 107 -3.70 -9.16 13.68
CA LEU A 107 -3.78 -7.71 13.77
C LEU A 107 -3.86 -7.29 15.25
N PRO A 108 -3.35 -6.09 15.63
CA PRO A 108 -3.45 -5.56 17.00
C PRO A 108 -4.89 -5.30 17.43
N ASP A 109 -5.10 -5.07 18.73
CA ASP A 109 -6.39 -4.58 19.23
C ASP A 109 -6.69 -3.14 18.72
N GLY A 110 -5.68 -2.42 18.26
CA GLY A 110 -5.81 -1.19 17.48
C GLY A 110 -4.46 -0.74 16.98
N PHE A 111 -4.44 0.20 16.05
CA PHE A 111 -3.19 0.77 15.55
C PHE A 111 -2.81 2.04 16.32
N ASN A 112 -3.16 2.11 17.61
CA ASN A 112 -2.91 3.21 18.53
C ASN A 112 -3.57 4.55 18.11
N VAL A 113 -4.71 4.48 17.41
CA VAL A 113 -5.48 5.66 16.95
C VAL A 113 -6.24 6.33 18.11
N SER A 114 -6.78 5.53 19.04
CA SER A 114 -7.49 6.02 20.23
C SER A 114 -7.48 5.00 21.38
N ASN A 115 -7.78 5.45 22.60
CA ASN A 115 -7.89 4.59 23.79
C ASN A 115 -9.14 3.68 23.79
N TYR A 116 -9.95 3.73 22.73
CA TYR A 116 -11.14 2.90 22.54
C TYR A 116 -10.90 1.72 21.56
N GLN A 117 -9.64 1.45 21.25
CA GLN A 117 -9.23 0.28 20.48
C GLN A 117 -9.75 -1.03 21.11
N HIS A 118 -10.27 -1.93 20.26
CA HIS A 118 -10.96 -3.16 20.70
C HIS A 118 -10.91 -4.32 19.69
N GLY A 119 -10.02 -4.23 18.71
CA GLY A 119 -9.71 -5.29 17.73
C GLY A 119 -10.82 -5.51 16.71
N ASN A 120 -11.65 -4.50 16.48
CA ASN A 120 -12.83 -4.59 15.64
C ASN A 120 -12.60 -3.83 14.33
N PHE A 121 -11.81 -4.42 13.44
CA PHE A 121 -11.63 -3.90 12.09
C PHE A 121 -12.83 -4.30 11.23
N GLN A 122 -13.42 -3.32 10.58
CA GLN A 122 -14.71 -3.48 9.91
C GLN A 122 -14.58 -3.73 8.40
N SER A 123 -13.41 -3.44 7.82
CA SER A 123 -13.17 -3.71 6.41
C SER A 123 -11.69 -3.77 6.07
N VAL A 124 -11.40 -4.39 4.93
CA VAL A 124 -10.07 -4.48 4.31
C VAL A 124 -10.17 -4.14 2.83
N ALA A 125 -9.20 -3.38 2.31
CA ALA A 125 -9.05 -3.10 0.89
C ALA A 125 -7.60 -3.28 0.43
N LEU A 126 -7.40 -3.53 -0.86
CA LEU A 126 -6.08 -3.51 -1.52
C LEU A 126 -6.13 -2.57 -2.73
N ASP A 127 -5.02 -1.89 -3.00
CA ASP A 127 -4.82 -1.13 -4.25
C ASP A 127 -3.94 -1.88 -5.26
N ASN A 128 -3.74 -1.29 -6.43
CA ASN A 128 -2.94 -1.88 -7.51
C ASN A 128 -1.44 -2.00 -7.19
N ASP A 129 -0.96 -1.27 -6.18
CA ASP A 129 0.45 -1.25 -5.77
C ASP A 129 0.70 -2.17 -4.55
N ASN A 130 -0.26 -3.03 -4.22
CA ASN A 130 -0.22 -3.92 -3.06
C ASN A 130 -0.06 -3.15 -1.74
N HIS A 131 -0.69 -1.98 -1.62
CA HIS A 131 -1.00 -1.40 -0.32
C HIS A 131 -2.29 -2.01 0.21
N ILE A 132 -2.28 -2.35 1.50
CA ILE A 132 -3.44 -2.86 2.22
C ILE A 132 -3.97 -1.79 3.16
N TYR A 133 -5.28 -1.73 3.29
CA TYR A 133 -5.98 -0.74 4.09
C TYR A 133 -6.93 -1.44 5.07
N PHE A 134 -6.99 -0.94 6.30
CA PHE A 134 -7.96 -1.36 7.32
C PHE A 134 -8.77 -0.17 7.80
N VAL A 135 -10.06 -0.37 8.08
CA VAL A 135 -10.85 0.60 8.82
C VAL A 135 -10.82 0.25 10.31
N GLU A 136 -10.20 1.12 11.10
CA GLU A 136 -10.18 1.04 12.55
C GLU A 136 -11.26 1.94 13.15
N SER A 137 -12.14 1.36 13.96
CA SER A 137 -13.18 2.08 14.68
C SER A 137 -12.72 2.53 16.07
N ASN A 138 -13.05 3.77 16.46
CA ASN A 138 -12.80 4.34 17.79
C ASN A 138 -13.76 3.80 18.88
N GLY A 139 -14.20 2.55 18.78
CA GLY A 139 -15.11 1.96 19.75
C GLY A 139 -16.56 1.89 19.28
N THR A 140 -17.31 1.03 19.97
CA THR A 140 -18.73 0.80 19.72
C THR A 140 -19.55 2.10 19.82
N ASN A 141 -20.45 2.31 18.86
CA ASN A 141 -21.36 3.47 18.76
C ASN A 141 -20.70 4.83 18.48
N THR A 142 -19.43 4.88 18.08
CA THR A 142 -18.78 6.16 17.77
C THR A 142 -18.97 6.58 16.32
N ASN A 143 -19.08 5.63 15.38
CA ASN A 143 -19.01 5.85 13.93
C ASN A 143 -17.77 6.66 13.47
N TYR A 144 -16.83 6.93 14.37
CA TYR A 144 -15.58 7.62 14.07
C TYR A 144 -14.44 6.62 14.06
N GLY A 145 -13.44 6.90 13.23
CA GLY A 145 -12.30 6.03 13.09
C GLY A 145 -11.26 6.59 12.15
N ALA A 146 -10.29 5.75 11.80
CA ALA A 146 -9.24 6.07 10.83
C ALA A 146 -9.02 4.90 9.87
N ILE A 147 -8.48 5.23 8.70
CA ILE A 147 -7.98 4.27 7.73
C ILE A 147 -6.50 4.07 8.00
N VAL A 148 -6.09 2.82 8.15
CA VAL A 148 -4.69 2.42 8.36
C VAL A 148 -4.16 1.77 7.10
N LYS A 149 -3.11 2.33 6.52
CA LYS A 149 -2.46 1.84 5.31
C LYS A 149 -1.11 1.20 5.64
N PHE A 150 -0.84 0.07 5.00
CA PHE A 150 0.48 -0.57 4.96
C PHE A 150 0.91 -0.89 3.53
N ASP A 151 2.21 -0.91 3.30
CA ASP A 151 2.84 -1.45 2.09
C ASP A 151 3.24 -2.91 2.35
N LEU A 152 2.61 -3.85 1.65
CA LEU A 152 2.82 -5.29 1.87
C LEU A 152 4.29 -5.68 1.63
N ALA A 153 4.97 -5.08 0.65
CA ALA A 153 6.36 -5.39 0.32
C ALA A 153 7.33 -4.82 1.36
N LYS A 154 6.99 -3.70 2.02
CA LYS A 154 7.77 -3.21 3.18
C LYS A 154 7.62 -4.11 4.38
N LEU A 155 6.39 -4.51 4.72
CA LEU A 155 6.15 -5.46 5.82
C LEU A 155 6.87 -6.80 5.59
N GLU A 156 6.87 -7.31 4.36
CA GLU A 156 7.61 -8.52 4.00
C GLU A 156 9.11 -8.37 4.25
N LYS A 157 9.72 -7.25 3.82
CA LYS A 157 11.15 -6.99 4.04
C LYS A 157 11.53 -6.90 5.52
N LEU A 158 10.59 -6.52 6.38
CA LEU A 158 10.76 -6.49 7.83
C LEU A 158 10.50 -7.86 8.50
N GLY A 159 10.22 -8.91 7.71
CA GLY A 159 10.03 -10.27 8.21
C GLY A 159 8.63 -10.55 8.78
N VAL A 160 7.65 -9.66 8.56
CA VAL A 160 6.28 -9.82 9.08
C VAL A 160 5.58 -11.06 8.52
N ASN A 161 5.93 -11.48 7.29
CA ASN A 161 5.40 -12.73 6.71
C ASN A 161 6.01 -14.01 7.34
N THR A 162 7.19 -13.91 7.96
CA THR A 162 7.82 -15.06 8.65
C THR A 162 7.43 -15.17 10.11
N ASP A 163 6.94 -14.07 10.68
CA ASP A 163 6.51 -13.96 12.05
C ASP A 163 5.11 -13.36 12.07
N ILE A 164 4.10 -14.23 12.02
CA ILE A 164 2.68 -13.85 11.88
C ILE A 164 2.15 -12.95 13.02
N ASN A 165 2.91 -12.83 14.11
CA ASN A 165 2.59 -11.99 15.28
C ASN A 165 3.35 -10.66 15.27
N ALA A 166 4.27 -10.44 14.33
CA ALA A 166 5.16 -9.28 14.37
C ALA A 166 4.40 -7.95 14.29
N LEU A 167 3.33 -7.89 13.48
CA LEU A 167 2.49 -6.71 13.38
C LEU A 167 1.73 -6.45 14.69
N TRP A 168 1.04 -7.46 15.23
CA TRP A 168 0.36 -7.36 16.52
C TRP A 168 1.30 -6.91 17.65
N ARG A 169 2.46 -7.58 17.80
CA ARG A 169 3.46 -7.23 18.83
C ARG A 169 4.03 -5.83 18.66
N ALA A 170 4.23 -5.36 17.43
CA ALA A 170 4.76 -4.02 17.22
C ALA A 170 3.85 -2.93 17.80
N PHE A 171 2.54 -3.07 17.61
CA PHE A 171 1.56 -2.11 18.09
C PHE A 171 1.26 -2.27 19.58
N ASP A 172 1.20 -3.51 20.08
CA ASP A 172 1.04 -3.79 21.51
C ASP A 172 2.24 -3.27 22.32
N TYR A 173 3.47 -3.49 21.84
CA TYR A 173 4.70 -3.04 22.51
C TYR A 173 4.74 -1.52 22.71
N PHE A 174 4.23 -0.75 21.75
CA PHE A 174 4.21 0.73 21.80
C PHE A 174 2.84 1.31 22.14
N ASN A 175 1.92 0.52 22.65
CA ASN A 175 0.55 0.95 22.94
C ASN A 175 0.53 2.08 24.00
N PRO A 176 0.26 3.34 23.60
CA PRO A 176 0.40 4.50 24.50
C PRO A 176 -0.69 4.54 25.58
N TYR A 177 -1.68 3.65 25.50
CA TYR A 177 -2.77 3.54 26.46
C TYR A 177 -2.52 2.48 27.55
N THR A 178 -1.31 1.90 27.58
CA THR A 178 -0.86 0.94 28.59
C THR A 178 0.35 1.46 29.35
N GLU A 179 0.52 1.05 30.61
CA GLU A 179 1.70 1.44 31.41
C GLU A 179 3.02 0.95 30.76
N ASP A 180 3.01 -0.28 30.24
CA ASP A 180 4.17 -0.87 29.56
C ASP A 180 4.50 -0.15 28.26
N GLY A 181 3.49 0.13 27.42
CA GLY A 181 3.72 0.85 26.17
C GLY A 181 4.19 2.29 26.39
N LEU A 182 3.69 3.01 27.41
CA LEU A 182 4.21 4.32 27.79
C LEU A 182 5.70 4.25 28.19
N ARG A 183 6.08 3.24 28.98
CA ARG A 183 7.48 3.00 29.35
C ARG A 183 8.34 2.72 28.11
N HIS A 184 7.87 1.87 27.20
CA HIS A 184 8.59 1.53 25.97
C HIS A 184 8.74 2.71 25.01
N ASN A 185 7.74 3.59 24.88
CA ASN A 185 7.86 4.84 24.12
C ASN A 185 8.97 5.74 24.72
N GLN A 186 9.03 5.87 26.05
CA GLN A 186 10.09 6.63 26.74
C GLN A 186 11.49 6.02 26.55
N GLU A 187 11.59 4.69 26.59
CA GLU A 187 12.84 3.97 26.31
C GLU A 187 13.32 4.21 24.86
N TYR A 188 12.40 4.19 23.90
CA TYR A 188 12.68 4.52 22.51
C TYR A 188 13.13 5.98 22.36
N ASP A 189 12.43 6.94 22.96
CA ASP A 189 12.81 8.36 22.94
C ASP A 189 14.24 8.58 23.49
N ALA A 190 14.56 7.92 24.59
CA ALA A 190 15.89 7.96 25.19
C ALA A 190 16.95 7.35 24.26
N ALA A 191 16.65 6.20 23.65
CA ALA A 191 17.56 5.54 22.70
C ALA A 191 17.75 6.37 21.41
N TYR A 192 16.68 6.95 20.88
CA TYR A 192 16.70 7.82 19.71
C TYR A 192 17.54 9.08 19.97
N SER A 193 17.37 9.71 21.13
CA SER A 193 18.16 10.87 21.54
C SER A 193 19.67 10.58 21.57
N LYS A 194 20.08 9.36 21.97
CA LYS A 194 21.51 8.94 21.91
C LYS A 194 22.05 8.86 20.48
N MET A 195 21.20 8.56 19.49
CA MET A 195 21.59 8.35 18.09
C MET A 195 21.46 9.61 17.22
N GLN A 196 20.77 10.65 17.69
CA GLN A 196 20.40 11.82 16.88
C GLN A 196 21.61 12.50 16.21
N ASP A 197 22.67 12.76 16.97
CA ASP A 197 23.89 13.38 16.45
C ASP A 197 24.57 12.52 15.37
N ASP A 198 24.58 11.21 15.55
CA ASP A 198 25.15 10.26 14.58
C ASP A 198 24.28 10.21 13.30
N PHE A 199 22.94 10.27 13.42
CA PHE A 199 22.04 10.37 12.26
C PHE A 199 22.25 11.66 11.46
N ASP A 200 22.36 12.80 12.14
CA ASP A 200 22.62 14.10 11.49
C ASP A 200 23.99 14.10 10.80
N ALA A 201 25.01 13.51 11.43
CA ALA A 201 26.33 13.33 10.83
C ALA A 201 26.27 12.45 9.58
N ILE A 202 25.59 11.29 9.63
CA ILE A 202 25.40 10.39 8.48
C ILE A 202 24.72 11.12 7.33
N LYS A 203 23.66 11.87 7.60
CA LYS A 203 22.91 12.63 6.58
C LYS A 203 23.79 13.70 5.91
N SER A 204 24.52 14.47 6.71
CA SER A 204 25.44 15.52 6.24
C SER A 204 26.61 14.94 5.43
N LEU A 205 27.22 13.87 5.92
CA LEU A 205 28.33 13.17 5.25
C LEU A 205 27.86 12.51 3.95
N THR A 206 26.67 11.92 3.91
CA THR A 206 26.09 11.33 2.69
C THR A 206 25.86 12.39 1.62
N THR A 207 25.34 13.55 1.99
CA THR A 207 25.19 14.70 1.08
C THR A 207 26.57 15.14 0.54
N THR A 208 27.57 15.20 1.41
CA THR A 208 28.94 15.54 1.04
C THR A 208 29.56 14.47 0.12
N LEU A 209 29.34 13.19 0.40
CA LEU A 209 29.79 12.06 -0.42
C LEU A 209 29.24 12.18 -1.85
N ASN A 210 27.94 12.38 -1.98
CA ASN A 210 27.25 12.50 -3.27
C ASN A 210 27.74 13.71 -4.08
N LYS A 211 27.95 14.86 -3.42
CA LYS A 211 28.53 16.05 -4.06
C LYS A 211 29.95 15.79 -4.58
N ASN A 212 30.80 15.10 -3.79
CA ASN A 212 32.16 14.77 -4.23
C ASN A 212 32.19 13.71 -5.34
N LYS A 213 31.27 12.74 -5.34
CA LYS A 213 31.10 11.79 -6.46
C LYS A 213 30.78 12.53 -7.77
N SER A 214 29.88 13.51 -7.72
CA SER A 214 29.58 14.35 -8.88
C SER A 214 30.82 15.11 -9.39
N TYR A 215 31.63 15.68 -8.49
CA TYR A 215 32.88 16.36 -8.87
C TYR A 215 33.94 15.43 -9.45
N GLN A 216 34.04 14.20 -8.93
CA GLN A 216 34.89 13.17 -9.50
C GLN A 216 34.45 12.82 -10.92
N ASN A 217 33.16 12.59 -11.15
CA ASN A 217 32.61 12.30 -12.48
C ASN A 217 32.96 13.41 -13.50
N ASN A 218 32.93 14.68 -13.07
CA ASN A 218 33.39 15.79 -13.91
C ASN A 218 34.88 15.69 -14.26
N GLN A 219 35.74 15.29 -13.31
CA GLN A 219 37.15 15.05 -13.62
C GLN A 219 37.35 13.89 -14.59
N GLU A 220 36.58 12.81 -14.47
CA GLU A 220 36.62 11.66 -15.38
C GLU A 220 36.25 12.08 -16.81
N ASN A 221 35.18 12.87 -16.95
CA ASN A 221 34.77 13.44 -18.24
C ASN A 221 35.87 14.33 -18.85
N TRP A 222 36.50 15.19 -18.05
CA TRP A 222 37.61 16.02 -18.52
C TRP A 222 38.86 15.21 -18.87
N MET A 223 39.18 14.17 -18.10
CA MET A 223 40.26 13.24 -18.39
C MET A 223 40.03 12.51 -19.73
N SER A 224 38.83 11.97 -19.93
CA SER A 224 38.43 11.29 -21.17
C SER A 224 38.52 12.23 -22.38
N ASN A 225 38.02 13.46 -22.23
CA ASN A 225 38.14 14.49 -23.27
C ASN A 225 39.60 14.85 -23.59
N ALA A 226 40.46 15.01 -22.58
CA ALA A 226 41.87 15.27 -22.77
C ALA A 226 42.57 14.12 -23.51
N GLN A 227 42.23 12.87 -23.16
CA GLN A 227 42.75 11.68 -23.84
C GLN A 227 42.32 11.62 -25.31
N LYS A 228 41.04 11.87 -25.60
CA LYS A 228 40.49 11.95 -26.96
C LYS A 228 41.24 12.98 -27.80
N TRP A 229 41.45 14.17 -27.27
CA TRP A 229 42.19 15.22 -27.98
C TRP A 229 43.68 14.88 -28.15
N TYR A 230 44.32 14.27 -27.16
CA TYR A 230 45.69 13.78 -27.30
C TYR A 230 45.83 12.84 -28.50
N TYR A 231 44.95 11.83 -28.61
CA TYR A 231 44.98 10.87 -29.73
C TYR A 231 44.69 11.54 -31.08
N LYS A 232 43.71 12.44 -31.14
CA LYS A 232 43.44 13.23 -32.37
C LYS A 232 44.68 13.96 -32.89
N TRP A 233 45.46 14.59 -31.99
CA TRP A 233 46.69 15.27 -32.37
C TRP A 233 47.85 14.31 -32.66
N LYS A 234 47.89 13.14 -32.01
CA LYS A 234 48.82 12.05 -32.32
C LYS A 234 48.62 11.53 -33.74
N ASP A 235 47.39 11.32 -34.16
CA ASP A 235 47.06 10.86 -35.51
C ASP A 235 47.36 11.94 -36.56
N LYS A 236 47.02 13.20 -36.26
CA LYS A 236 47.39 14.34 -37.13
C LYS A 236 48.89 14.46 -37.28
N ARG A 237 49.67 14.33 -36.20
CA ARG A 237 51.13 14.28 -36.25
C ARG A 237 51.61 13.14 -37.17
N ASN A 238 51.14 11.91 -36.96
CA ASN A 238 51.56 10.74 -37.73
C ASN A 238 51.26 10.91 -39.23
N LYS A 239 50.08 11.44 -39.57
CA LYS A 239 49.69 11.73 -40.97
C LYS A 239 50.63 12.71 -41.66
N TYR A 240 51.00 13.80 -40.98
CA TYR A 240 51.85 14.84 -41.57
C TYR A 240 53.34 14.54 -41.46
N GLN A 241 53.78 13.73 -40.50
CA GLN A 241 55.16 13.25 -40.41
C GLN A 241 55.58 12.50 -41.67
N LYS A 242 54.70 11.68 -42.26
CA LYS A 242 54.97 10.98 -43.53
C LYS A 242 55.23 11.95 -44.70
N LYS A 243 54.75 13.20 -44.62
CA LYS A 243 54.87 14.22 -45.66
C LYS A 243 56.11 15.14 -45.50
N THR A 244 56.98 14.87 -44.53
CA THR A 244 58.21 15.66 -44.32
C THR A 244 59.41 15.13 -45.12
N THR A 245 59.28 13.99 -45.80
CA THR A 245 60.35 13.33 -46.55
C THR A 245 60.63 14.00 -47.89
N ALA A 246 61.81 13.75 -48.48
CA ALA A 246 62.25 14.36 -49.73
C ALA A 246 61.36 14.04 -50.95
N LYS A 247 60.47 13.03 -50.85
CA LYS A 247 59.48 12.66 -51.86
C LYS A 247 58.45 13.77 -52.18
N TYR A 248 58.28 14.75 -51.27
CA TYR A 248 57.29 15.82 -51.42
C TYR A 248 57.94 17.18 -51.74
N SER A 249 57.19 18.05 -52.42
CA SER A 249 57.63 19.42 -52.76
C SER A 249 58.06 20.21 -51.52
N TYR A 250 58.97 21.18 -51.70
CA TYR A 250 59.47 22.02 -50.61
C TYR A 250 58.35 22.68 -49.80
N LYS A 251 57.37 23.30 -50.47
CA LYS A 251 56.20 23.94 -49.84
C LYS A 251 55.40 22.95 -48.98
N THR A 252 55.16 21.73 -49.48
CA THR A 252 54.45 20.68 -48.74
C THR A 252 55.24 20.23 -47.51
N ARG A 253 56.56 20.05 -47.64
CA ARG A 253 57.43 19.67 -46.50
C ARG A 253 57.43 20.73 -45.41
N GLN A 254 57.55 22.01 -45.76
CA GLN A 254 57.55 23.10 -44.77
C GLN A 254 56.21 23.20 -44.02
N ASN A 255 55.09 23.10 -44.75
CA ASN A 255 53.78 23.06 -44.11
C ASN A 255 53.62 21.83 -43.18
N ALA A 256 54.06 20.66 -43.64
CA ALA A 256 54.03 19.44 -42.83
C ALA A 256 54.87 19.57 -41.55
N LYS A 257 56.09 20.14 -41.63
CA LYS A 257 56.93 20.43 -40.46
C LYS A 257 56.24 21.37 -39.46
N LYS A 258 55.58 22.43 -39.94
CA LYS A 258 54.80 23.37 -39.09
C LYS A 258 53.66 22.64 -38.36
N ILE A 259 52.89 21.81 -39.07
CA ILE A 259 51.79 21.03 -38.49
C ILE A 259 52.29 20.00 -37.49
N VAL A 260 53.42 19.33 -37.76
CA VAL A 260 54.04 18.39 -36.81
C VAL A 260 54.47 19.11 -35.53
N LYS A 261 55.12 20.27 -35.62
CA LYS A 261 55.52 21.07 -34.45
C LYS A 261 54.29 21.49 -33.62
N GLN A 262 53.25 21.99 -34.28
CA GLN A 262 51.99 22.34 -33.64
C GLN A 262 51.34 21.13 -32.95
N SER A 263 51.31 19.98 -33.63
CA SER A 263 50.71 18.76 -33.11
C SER A 263 51.44 18.25 -31.86
N LYS A 264 52.79 18.30 -31.85
CA LYS A 264 53.59 17.97 -30.65
C LYS A 264 53.23 18.88 -29.47
N ALA A 265 53.14 20.20 -29.69
CA ALA A 265 52.77 21.15 -28.63
C ALA A 265 51.35 20.90 -28.09
N LYS A 266 50.38 20.62 -28.98
CA LYS A 266 49.00 20.29 -28.58
C LYS A 266 48.93 18.95 -27.84
N MET A 267 49.66 17.92 -28.28
CA MET A 267 49.76 16.64 -27.56
C MET A 267 50.31 16.85 -26.15
N ALA A 268 51.37 17.63 -25.97
CA ALA A 268 51.93 17.92 -24.65
C ALA A 268 50.91 18.62 -23.74
N LYS A 269 50.18 19.61 -24.26
CA LYS A 269 49.09 20.30 -23.52
C LYS A 269 48.01 19.32 -23.05
N TRP A 270 47.52 18.47 -23.95
CA TRP A 270 46.46 17.51 -23.62
C TRP A 270 46.94 16.39 -22.70
N MET A 271 48.18 15.94 -22.84
CA MET A 271 48.77 14.98 -21.91
C MET A 271 48.92 15.57 -20.50
N LYS A 272 49.33 16.84 -20.38
CA LYS A 272 49.38 17.55 -19.09
C LYS A 272 47.98 17.66 -18.47
N SER A 273 46.97 18.01 -19.25
CA SER A 273 45.57 18.06 -18.80
C SER A 273 45.08 16.67 -18.34
N TYR A 274 45.34 15.61 -19.13
CA TYR A 274 45.01 14.24 -18.77
C TYR A 274 45.62 13.83 -17.43
N GLN A 275 46.93 14.05 -17.24
CA GLN A 275 47.61 13.71 -15.98
C GLN A 275 47.07 14.55 -14.80
N GLY A 276 46.75 15.83 -15.04
CA GLY A 276 46.15 16.69 -14.03
C GLY A 276 44.79 16.20 -13.55
N HIS A 277 43.89 15.84 -14.47
CA HIS A 277 42.58 15.28 -14.10
C HIS A 277 42.71 13.89 -13.47
N LYS A 278 43.61 13.04 -13.96
CA LYS A 278 43.92 11.74 -13.36
C LYS A 278 44.38 11.87 -11.90
N ALA A 279 45.24 12.84 -11.60
CA ALA A 279 45.68 13.10 -10.23
C ALA A 279 44.53 13.60 -9.34
N LYS A 280 43.64 14.45 -9.87
CA LYS A 280 42.44 14.91 -9.14
C LYS A 280 41.46 13.77 -8.86
N ILE A 281 41.24 12.86 -9.81
CA ILE A 281 40.40 11.66 -9.60
C ILE A 281 40.95 10.84 -8.43
N LYS A 282 42.26 10.57 -8.40
CA LYS A 282 42.90 9.84 -7.29
C LYS A 282 42.74 10.56 -5.94
N ALA A 283 42.74 11.90 -5.93
CA ALA A 283 42.48 12.67 -4.72
C ALA A 283 41.01 12.54 -4.28
N TYR A 284 40.05 12.55 -5.21
CA TYR A 284 38.64 12.27 -4.91
C TYR A 284 38.42 10.84 -4.42
N ASP A 285 39.09 9.83 -4.99
CA ASP A 285 39.01 8.45 -4.49
C ASP A 285 39.36 8.38 -2.99
N LYS A 286 40.47 9.00 -2.60
CA LYS A 286 40.89 9.06 -1.20
C LYS A 286 39.86 9.80 -0.33
N LYS A 287 39.34 10.93 -0.82
CA LYS A 287 38.36 11.74 -0.09
C LYS A 287 37.04 10.99 0.12
N LEU A 288 36.54 10.32 -0.92
CA LEU A 288 35.32 9.51 -0.86
C LEU A 288 35.48 8.34 0.10
N ALA A 289 36.64 7.68 0.09
CA ALA A 289 36.93 6.60 1.05
C ALA A 289 36.93 7.10 2.50
N THR A 290 37.51 8.29 2.76
CA THR A 290 37.47 8.91 4.10
C THR A 290 36.05 9.25 4.53
N ILE A 291 35.25 9.89 3.67
CA ILE A 291 33.85 10.23 4.00
C ILE A 291 33.05 8.94 4.26
N GLN A 292 33.25 7.90 3.46
CA GLN A 292 32.57 6.62 3.66
C GLN A 292 32.95 6.00 5.01
N SER A 293 34.24 5.97 5.37
CA SER A 293 34.67 5.48 6.67
C SER A 293 34.02 6.24 7.83
N GLN A 294 33.86 7.56 7.71
CA GLN A 294 33.18 8.35 8.73
C GLN A 294 31.69 7.99 8.83
N ILE A 295 31.02 7.78 7.70
CA ILE A 295 29.63 7.30 7.68
C ILE A 295 29.54 5.94 8.38
N ASP A 296 30.46 5.01 8.06
CA ASP A 296 30.49 3.68 8.64
C ASP A 296 30.73 3.74 10.17
N ASP A 297 31.61 4.64 10.65
CA ASP A 297 31.86 4.84 12.08
C ASP A 297 30.61 5.35 12.83
N HIS A 298 29.87 6.30 12.25
CA HIS A 298 28.61 6.78 12.83
C HIS A 298 27.52 5.69 12.76
N GLN A 299 27.46 4.92 11.68
CA GLN A 299 26.52 3.81 11.55
C GLN A 299 26.77 2.73 12.61
N ASN A 300 28.04 2.40 12.91
CA ASN A 300 28.37 1.43 13.95
C ASN A 300 27.90 1.87 15.34
N LYS A 301 27.87 3.17 15.63
CA LYS A 301 27.34 3.69 16.90
C LYS A 301 25.82 3.58 16.98
N VAL A 302 25.13 3.92 15.89
CA VAL A 302 23.69 3.69 15.75
C VAL A 302 23.37 2.21 15.96
N ASP A 303 24.10 1.33 15.28
CA ASP A 303 23.91 -0.12 15.38
C ASP A 303 24.18 -0.62 16.80
N SER A 304 25.17 -0.07 17.51
CA SER A 304 25.44 -0.39 18.91
C SER A 304 24.25 -0.05 19.82
N VAL A 305 23.62 1.11 19.64
CA VAL A 305 22.42 1.48 20.41
C VAL A 305 21.25 0.58 20.04
N LYS A 306 21.08 0.26 18.74
CA LYS A 306 20.03 -0.66 18.30
C LYS A 306 20.16 -2.06 18.91
N ASN A 307 21.38 -2.53 19.05
CA ASN A 307 21.68 -3.84 19.65
C ASN A 307 21.45 -3.90 21.17
N GLU A 308 21.25 -2.77 21.86
CA GLU A 308 20.84 -2.76 23.28
C GLU A 308 19.43 -3.33 23.46
N ASN A 309 18.54 -3.12 22.47
CA ASN A 309 17.18 -3.66 22.45
C ASN A 309 16.71 -3.92 21.00
N PRO A 310 17.12 -5.04 20.38
CA PRO A 310 16.83 -5.32 18.97
C PRO A 310 15.34 -5.49 18.69
N ASP A 311 14.56 -6.03 19.63
CA ASP A 311 13.12 -6.23 19.47
C ASP A 311 12.37 -4.89 19.43
N MET A 312 12.71 -3.95 20.32
CA MET A 312 12.15 -2.59 20.30
C MET A 312 12.36 -1.94 18.93
N PHE A 313 13.57 -1.99 18.37
CA PHE A 313 13.83 -1.39 17.05
C PHE A 313 13.17 -2.13 15.90
N LYS A 314 13.07 -3.47 15.95
CA LYS A 314 12.27 -4.24 14.99
C LYS A 314 10.81 -3.78 15.02
N TYR A 315 10.24 -3.62 16.21
CA TYR A 315 8.85 -3.21 16.40
C TYR A 315 8.61 -1.76 15.98
N VAL A 316 9.55 -0.84 16.23
CA VAL A 316 9.48 0.53 15.71
C VAL A 316 9.49 0.52 14.18
N ASP A 317 10.42 -0.22 13.56
CA ASP A 317 10.53 -0.28 12.10
C ASP A 317 9.23 -0.80 11.47
N ILE A 318 8.53 -1.74 12.12
CA ILE A 318 7.20 -2.23 11.69
C ILE A 318 6.11 -1.18 11.93
N ALA A 319 5.99 -0.65 13.14
CA ALA A 319 4.97 0.31 13.53
C ALA A 319 5.00 1.57 12.63
N GLN A 320 6.20 2.11 12.37
CA GLN A 320 6.41 3.27 11.50
C GLN A 320 6.11 3.03 10.01
N THR A 321 5.82 1.79 9.60
CA THR A 321 5.31 1.55 8.25
C THR A 321 3.85 1.94 8.08
N ALA A 322 3.09 2.06 9.18
CA ALA A 322 1.70 2.47 9.14
C ALA A 322 1.58 3.93 8.72
N GLN A 323 0.61 4.19 7.84
CA GLN A 323 0.15 5.53 7.54
C GLN A 323 -1.31 5.62 7.95
N LEU A 324 -1.64 6.66 8.73
CA LEU A 324 -2.97 6.88 9.25
C LEU A 324 -3.64 8.02 8.49
N SER A 325 -4.92 7.84 8.13
CA SER A 325 -5.77 8.96 7.73
C SER A 325 -6.03 9.86 8.93
N PRO A 326 -6.47 11.12 8.71
CA PRO A 326 -7.19 11.85 9.75
C PRO A 326 -8.39 11.05 10.26
N GLN A 327 -8.86 11.36 11.46
CA GLN A 327 -10.13 10.83 11.94
C GLN A 327 -11.27 11.34 11.08
N VAL A 328 -12.17 10.43 10.71
CA VAL A 328 -13.32 10.63 9.82
C VAL A 328 -14.54 9.91 10.36
N ASP A 329 -15.72 10.30 9.92
CA ASP A 329 -16.91 9.47 10.03
C ASP A 329 -16.71 8.25 9.13
N ILE A 330 -16.60 7.08 9.74
CA ILE A 330 -16.46 5.78 9.06
C ILE A 330 -17.81 5.06 8.95
N GLY A 331 -18.89 5.61 9.52
CA GLY A 331 -20.14 4.89 9.74
C GLY A 331 -19.93 3.63 10.56
N HIS A 332 -20.61 2.54 10.20
CA HIS A 332 -20.34 1.22 10.75
C HIS A 332 -18.97 0.68 10.35
N GLY A 333 -18.31 1.27 9.33
CA GLY A 333 -16.97 0.90 8.87
C GLY A 333 -16.91 -0.29 7.91
N GLN A 334 -18.06 -0.88 7.59
CA GLN A 334 -18.16 -2.12 6.78
C GLN A 334 -17.65 -1.98 5.36
N THR A 335 -17.49 -0.78 4.81
CA THR A 335 -17.20 -0.61 3.38
C THR A 335 -16.08 0.37 3.13
N LEU A 336 -14.86 -0.16 2.95
CA LEU A 336 -13.76 0.54 2.32
C LEU A 336 -13.36 -0.22 1.05
N THR A 337 -13.31 0.45 -0.10
CA THR A 337 -12.91 -0.17 -1.37
C THR A 337 -12.01 0.76 -2.17
N PHE A 338 -11.19 0.17 -3.04
CA PHE A 338 -10.42 0.89 -4.04
C PHE A 338 -11.15 0.90 -5.38
N ASN A 339 -11.10 2.02 -6.11
CA ASN A 339 -11.55 2.10 -7.50
C ASN A 339 -10.32 2.08 -8.43
N PRO A 340 -10.09 0.97 -9.17
CA PRO A 340 -8.91 0.84 -10.02
C PRO A 340 -8.84 1.84 -11.18
N GLN A 341 -9.97 2.39 -11.62
CA GLN A 341 -10.01 3.28 -12.78
C GLN A 341 -9.45 4.67 -12.46
N ASN A 342 -9.81 5.24 -11.31
CA ASN A 342 -9.34 6.57 -10.88
C ASN A 342 -8.30 6.52 -9.76
N GLN A 343 -7.99 5.32 -9.27
CA GLN A 343 -7.00 5.07 -8.22
C GLN A 343 -7.32 5.76 -6.90
N HIS A 344 -8.59 5.88 -6.53
CA HIS A 344 -9.01 6.45 -5.25
C HIS A 344 -9.67 5.40 -4.34
N LEU A 345 -9.69 5.69 -3.04
CA LEU A 345 -10.42 4.91 -2.04
C LEU A 345 -11.82 5.49 -1.84
N TYR A 346 -12.79 4.62 -1.54
CA TYR A 346 -14.17 4.97 -1.25
C TYR A 346 -14.63 4.29 0.04
N LEU A 347 -15.16 5.09 0.97
CA LEU A 347 -15.71 4.66 2.24
C LEU A 347 -17.19 5.00 2.29
N ALA A 348 -18.05 4.00 2.51
CA ALA A 348 -19.47 4.28 2.78
C ALA A 348 -19.68 4.63 4.25
N GLU A 349 -20.21 5.82 4.53
CA GLU A 349 -20.48 6.31 5.89
C GLU A 349 -21.83 5.78 6.37
N ASP A 350 -21.91 4.46 6.50
CA ASP A 350 -23.14 3.78 6.89
C ASP A 350 -23.44 3.95 8.38
N ASN A 351 -24.08 5.06 8.73
CA ASN A 351 -24.47 5.37 10.09
C ASN A 351 -25.72 4.60 10.57
N THR A 352 -26.32 3.75 9.73
CA THR A 352 -27.58 3.06 10.02
C THR A 352 -27.57 1.61 9.54
N LEU A 353 -27.85 0.64 10.41
CA LEU A 353 -27.96 -0.78 10.01
C LEU A 353 -29.29 -1.13 9.30
N SER A 354 -29.98 -0.14 8.74
CA SER A 354 -31.29 -0.25 8.10
C SER A 354 -31.43 0.72 6.94
N ASP A 355 -32.51 0.57 6.16
CA ASP A 355 -32.88 1.56 5.15
C ASP A 355 -33.10 2.96 5.74
N LEU A 356 -32.81 3.95 4.90
CA LEU A 356 -32.90 5.36 5.26
C LEU A 356 -34.34 5.87 5.22
N LYS A 357 -34.58 6.97 5.92
CA LYS A 357 -35.76 7.82 5.68
C LYS A 357 -35.62 8.53 4.33
N THR A 358 -36.73 8.95 3.75
CA THR A 358 -36.78 9.58 2.41
C THR A 358 -36.13 10.98 2.38
N ASP A 359 -35.94 11.61 3.53
CA ASP A 359 -35.27 12.90 3.68
C ASP A 359 -33.75 12.76 3.92
N GLN A 360 -33.25 11.58 4.25
CA GLN A 360 -31.83 11.29 4.50
C GLN A 360 -31.08 10.94 3.21
N ASP A 361 -29.76 11.13 3.22
CA ASP A 361 -28.86 10.80 2.12
C ASP A 361 -27.93 9.65 2.53
N ASN A 362 -27.63 8.79 1.58
CA ASN A 362 -26.42 7.98 1.61
C ASN A 362 -25.21 8.91 1.50
N VAL A 363 -24.14 8.60 2.22
CA VAL A 363 -22.89 9.36 2.14
C VAL A 363 -21.74 8.41 1.83
N VAL A 364 -20.97 8.73 0.79
CA VAL A 364 -19.76 7.99 0.41
C VAL A 364 -18.60 8.97 0.31
N MET A 365 -17.55 8.76 1.09
CA MET A 365 -16.33 9.56 1.06
C MET A 365 -15.32 8.97 0.08
N GLU A 366 -14.73 9.83 -0.74
CA GLU A 366 -13.61 9.52 -1.61
C GLU A 366 -12.31 10.07 -1.02
N MET A 367 -11.24 9.29 -1.05
CA MET A 367 -9.96 9.61 -0.43
C MET A 367 -8.79 9.35 -1.38
N ASP A 368 -7.74 10.16 -1.24
CA ASP A 368 -6.47 9.95 -1.95
C ASP A 368 -5.63 8.88 -1.22
N PRO A 369 -5.30 7.74 -1.84
CA PRO A 369 -4.55 6.66 -1.19
C PRO A 369 -3.10 7.03 -0.87
N ASN A 370 -2.53 8.06 -1.46
CA ASN A 370 -1.14 8.49 -1.21
C ASN A 370 -1.04 9.41 0.01
N THR A 371 -2.04 10.25 0.21
CA THR A 371 -2.07 11.21 1.34
C THR A 371 -3.00 10.78 2.46
N LEU A 372 -3.87 9.80 2.21
CA LEU A 372 -4.99 9.36 3.07
C LEU A 372 -5.96 10.48 3.45
N LYS A 373 -5.95 11.59 2.71
CA LYS A 373 -6.84 12.72 2.96
C LYS A 373 -8.15 12.56 2.19
N PRO A 374 -9.29 12.93 2.81
CA PRO A 374 -10.55 13.03 2.08
C PRO A 374 -10.46 14.04 0.93
N ILE A 375 -10.98 13.65 -0.22
CA ILE A 375 -11.12 14.49 -1.40
C ILE A 375 -12.50 15.14 -1.38
N ARG A 376 -13.56 14.33 -1.25
CA ARG A 376 -14.97 14.77 -1.23
C ARG A 376 -15.90 13.70 -0.66
N GLN A 377 -17.12 14.10 -0.31
CA GLN A 377 -18.25 13.25 0.04
C GLN A 377 -19.35 13.36 -1.01
N TYR A 378 -19.84 12.22 -1.50
CA TYR A 378 -21.01 12.12 -2.35
C TYR A 378 -22.25 11.92 -1.49
N LYS A 379 -23.25 12.78 -1.66
CA LYS A 379 -24.56 12.68 -0.99
C LYS A 379 -25.66 12.43 -2.00
N PHE A 380 -26.41 11.34 -1.79
CA PHE A 380 -27.45 10.92 -2.72
C PHE A 380 -28.51 10.06 -2.07
N LYS A 381 -29.64 9.92 -2.76
CA LYS A 381 -30.78 9.09 -2.35
C LYS A 381 -30.97 7.94 -3.32
N MET A 382 -31.52 6.85 -2.82
CA MET A 382 -31.93 5.69 -3.61
C MET A 382 -33.43 5.45 -3.44
N LEU A 383 -34.20 6.49 -3.80
CA LEU A 383 -35.65 6.49 -3.72
C LEU A 383 -36.23 5.55 -4.77
N HIS A 384 -37.16 4.72 -4.31
CA HIS A 384 -37.93 3.81 -5.16
C HIS A 384 -39.33 3.58 -4.60
N ASN A 385 -40.20 3.04 -5.45
CA ASN A 385 -41.54 2.66 -5.05
C ASN A 385 -41.56 1.22 -4.57
N LYS A 386 -42.13 1.02 -3.38
CA LYS A 386 -42.41 -0.28 -2.78
C LYS A 386 -43.90 -0.37 -2.52
N GLY A 387 -44.63 -0.95 -3.46
CA GLY A 387 -46.09 -0.85 -3.50
C GLY A 387 -46.56 0.61 -3.57
N SER A 388 -47.39 1.04 -2.61
CA SER A 388 -47.90 2.41 -2.52
C SER A 388 -47.01 3.39 -1.73
N LYS A 389 -45.84 2.95 -1.24
CA LYS A 389 -44.93 3.76 -0.43
C LYS A 389 -43.63 4.06 -1.18
N THR A 390 -43.08 5.24 -0.94
CA THR A 390 -41.70 5.56 -1.35
C THR A 390 -40.74 5.15 -0.23
N SER A 391 -39.67 4.45 -0.58
CA SER A 391 -38.62 3.99 0.34
C SER A 391 -37.26 4.46 -0.15
N ASN A 392 -36.26 4.54 0.74
CA ASN A 392 -34.90 4.99 0.43
C ASN A 392 -33.90 3.90 0.84
N LEU A 393 -33.21 3.28 -0.13
CA LEU A 393 -32.25 2.23 0.19
C LEU A 393 -30.98 2.82 0.82
N GLN A 394 -30.45 2.12 1.81
CA GLN A 394 -29.11 2.37 2.34
C GLN A 394 -28.09 1.48 1.64
N LEU A 395 -26.97 2.09 1.25
CA LEU A 395 -25.78 1.44 0.72
C LEU A 395 -24.93 0.96 1.90
N HIS A 396 -24.94 -0.36 2.09
CA HIS A 396 -24.17 -1.04 3.15
C HIS A 396 -22.86 -1.67 2.65
N THR A 397 -22.71 -1.78 1.32
CA THR A 397 -21.57 -2.42 0.65
C THR A 397 -21.18 -1.61 -0.58
N LEU A 398 -19.93 -1.70 -1.05
CA LEU A 398 -19.48 -1.06 -2.29
C LEU A 398 -18.21 -1.75 -2.80
N ALA A 399 -18.14 -1.95 -4.11
CA ALA A 399 -16.95 -2.40 -4.82
C ALA A 399 -16.87 -1.75 -6.20
N PHE A 400 -15.69 -1.79 -6.80
CA PHE A 400 -15.46 -1.33 -8.17
C PHE A 400 -14.77 -2.40 -8.99
N ASP A 401 -15.15 -2.54 -10.26
CA ASP A 401 -14.38 -3.32 -11.23
C ASP A 401 -13.25 -2.50 -11.88
N ASN A 402 -12.42 -3.15 -12.70
CA ASN A 402 -11.29 -2.52 -13.39
C ASN A 402 -11.68 -1.38 -14.33
N ASP A 403 -12.94 -1.36 -14.79
CA ASP A 403 -13.51 -0.33 -15.66
C ASP A 403 -14.16 0.81 -14.85
N GLY A 404 -14.07 0.75 -13.51
CA GLY A 404 -14.62 1.71 -12.56
C GLY A 404 -16.14 1.70 -12.46
N ASN A 405 -16.78 0.58 -12.83
CA ASN A 405 -18.19 0.39 -12.56
C ASN A 405 -18.36 0.05 -11.08
N ALA A 406 -19.28 0.75 -10.44
CA ALA A 406 -19.61 0.58 -9.04
C ALA A 406 -20.62 -0.55 -8.87
N TYR A 407 -20.45 -1.36 -7.83
CA TYR A 407 -21.31 -2.47 -7.46
C TYR A 407 -21.62 -2.43 -5.98
N TRP A 408 -22.84 -2.78 -5.61
CA TRP A 408 -23.20 -3.03 -4.23
C TRP A 408 -24.34 -4.05 -4.17
N GLY A 409 -24.60 -4.57 -2.98
CA GLY A 409 -25.64 -5.56 -2.80
C GLY A 409 -26.16 -5.64 -1.37
N ARG A 410 -27.25 -6.40 -1.24
CA ARG A 410 -27.95 -6.60 0.03
C ARG A 410 -28.73 -7.90 0.04
N LYS A 411 -29.09 -8.33 1.25
CA LYS A 411 -30.06 -9.41 1.48
C LYS A 411 -31.42 -9.10 0.86
N PHE A 412 -32.02 -10.10 0.23
CA PHE A 412 -33.38 -10.06 -0.32
C PHE A 412 -34.07 -11.41 -0.08
N GLY A 413 -34.88 -11.50 0.98
CA GLY A 413 -35.39 -12.79 1.46
C GLY A 413 -34.25 -13.74 1.82
N ASP A 414 -34.27 -14.97 1.29
CA ASP A 414 -33.17 -15.94 1.41
C ASP A 414 -32.00 -15.64 0.44
N GLY A 415 -32.23 -14.77 -0.53
CA GLY A 415 -31.29 -14.45 -1.60
C GLY A 415 -30.43 -13.22 -1.36
N TYR A 416 -29.68 -12.87 -2.40
CA TYR A 416 -28.80 -11.71 -2.46
C TYR A 416 -29.00 -10.96 -3.78
N MET A 417 -29.37 -9.68 -3.69
CA MET A 417 -29.61 -8.83 -4.84
C MET A 417 -28.46 -7.85 -5.07
N PHE A 418 -28.27 -7.48 -6.34
CA PHE A 418 -27.19 -6.62 -6.76
C PHE A 418 -27.70 -5.31 -7.37
N PHE A 419 -26.86 -4.30 -7.26
CA PHE A 419 -26.99 -3.03 -7.93
C PHE A 419 -25.66 -2.70 -8.60
N TYR A 420 -25.72 -1.98 -9.71
CA TYR A 420 -24.54 -1.59 -10.47
C TYR A 420 -24.70 -0.18 -11.02
N GLY A 421 -23.59 0.46 -11.36
CA GLY A 421 -23.62 1.79 -11.96
C GLY A 421 -22.28 2.50 -11.94
N ARG A 422 -22.30 3.79 -11.65
CA ARG A 422 -21.13 4.68 -11.58
C ARG A 422 -21.17 5.48 -10.30
N LEU A 423 -20.01 5.64 -9.66
CA LEU A 423 -19.81 6.51 -8.52
C LEU A 423 -18.40 7.10 -8.62
N ASP A 424 -18.33 8.29 -9.19
CA ASP A 424 -17.12 9.09 -9.34
C ASP A 424 -17.51 10.58 -9.48
N GLU A 425 -16.53 11.44 -9.74
CA GLU A 425 -16.78 12.88 -9.85
C GLU A 425 -17.63 13.29 -11.05
N ASP A 426 -17.72 12.43 -12.07
CA ASP A 426 -18.45 12.69 -13.31
C ASP A 426 -19.91 12.20 -13.21
N SER A 427 -20.15 11.11 -12.49
CA SER A 427 -21.49 10.52 -12.40
C SER A 427 -21.70 9.68 -11.13
N VAL A 428 -22.82 9.94 -10.44
CA VAL A 428 -23.39 9.04 -9.42
C VAL A 428 -24.75 8.55 -9.88
N LYS A 429 -24.84 7.29 -10.31
CA LYS A 429 -26.07 6.66 -10.83
C LYS A 429 -26.03 5.15 -10.61
N PHE A 430 -27.17 4.58 -10.22
CA PHE A 430 -27.33 3.14 -10.01
C PHE A 430 -28.59 2.59 -10.67
N SER A 431 -28.50 1.31 -11.02
CA SER A 431 -29.60 0.46 -11.46
C SER A 431 -29.57 -0.84 -10.66
N ALA A 432 -30.74 -1.45 -10.44
CA ALA A 432 -30.80 -2.80 -9.90
C ALA A 432 -30.43 -3.81 -11.00
N GLY A 433 -29.74 -4.89 -10.62
CA GLY A 433 -29.63 -6.08 -11.46
C GLY A 433 -31.01 -6.69 -11.68
N SER A 434 -31.30 -7.19 -12.88
CA SER A 434 -32.60 -7.83 -13.18
C SER A 434 -32.72 -9.26 -12.66
N SER A 435 -31.61 -9.83 -12.16
CA SER A 435 -31.53 -11.17 -11.59
C SER A 435 -30.80 -11.14 -10.25
N TYR A 436 -31.16 -12.03 -9.32
CA TYR A 436 -30.56 -12.14 -8.00
C TYR A 436 -30.27 -13.60 -7.61
N VAL A 437 -29.31 -13.82 -6.71
CA VAL A 437 -28.97 -15.15 -6.19
C VAL A 437 -30.09 -15.60 -5.26
N GLY A 438 -30.71 -16.75 -5.51
CA GLY A 438 -31.89 -17.21 -4.76
C GLY A 438 -31.60 -17.64 -3.32
N ASN A 439 -30.39 -18.16 -3.05
CA ASN A 439 -29.96 -18.60 -1.72
C ASN A 439 -28.53 -18.13 -1.43
N ARG A 440 -28.37 -17.23 -0.45
CA ARG A 440 -27.07 -16.65 -0.08
C ARG A 440 -26.25 -17.50 0.89
N GLY A 441 -26.83 -18.55 1.48
CA GLY A 441 -26.17 -19.46 2.41
C GLY A 441 -25.92 -18.94 3.84
N GLY A 442 -25.69 -17.63 4.03
CA GLY A 442 -25.55 -16.97 5.33
C GLY A 442 -26.73 -16.06 5.68
N ASP A 443 -26.65 -15.36 6.81
CA ASP A 443 -27.63 -14.40 7.31
C ASP A 443 -27.15 -12.95 7.24
N ALA A 444 -25.86 -12.71 7.49
CA ALA A 444 -25.27 -11.36 7.47
C ALA A 444 -24.98 -10.86 6.05
N ASN A 445 -25.04 -9.53 5.85
CA ASN A 445 -24.52 -8.85 4.66
C ASN A 445 -23.25 -8.12 5.10
N GLN A 446 -22.08 -8.76 4.96
CA GLN A 446 -20.85 -8.25 5.54
C GLN A 446 -20.08 -7.37 4.55
N PHE A 447 -19.84 -7.89 3.33
CA PHE A 447 -18.95 -7.22 2.39
C PHE A 447 -19.24 -7.57 0.94
N VAL A 448 -18.82 -6.70 0.02
CA VAL A 448 -18.79 -6.96 -1.42
C VAL A 448 -17.43 -6.54 -1.98
N SER A 449 -16.86 -7.33 -2.88
CA SER A 449 -15.62 -6.99 -3.58
C SER A 449 -15.59 -7.54 -4.99
N VAL A 450 -14.77 -6.97 -5.86
CA VAL A 450 -14.52 -7.49 -7.21
C VAL A 450 -13.11 -8.06 -7.26
N ASN A 451 -12.97 -9.28 -7.76
CA ASN A 451 -11.66 -9.86 -8.02
C ASN A 451 -11.11 -9.28 -9.35
N PRO A 452 -10.02 -8.51 -9.33
CA PRO A 452 -9.49 -7.85 -10.52
C PRO A 452 -8.93 -8.83 -11.56
N ALA A 453 -8.56 -10.05 -11.16
CA ALA A 453 -7.97 -11.05 -12.04
C ALA A 453 -9.00 -11.75 -12.95
N ASN A 454 -10.27 -11.84 -12.52
CA ASN A 454 -11.30 -12.57 -13.25
C ASN A 454 -12.63 -11.81 -13.43
N GLY A 455 -12.77 -10.61 -12.86
CA GLY A 455 -13.95 -9.77 -13.02
C GLY A 455 -15.21 -10.34 -12.35
N ARG A 456 -15.06 -11.17 -11.31
CA ARG A 456 -16.18 -11.71 -10.54
C ARG A 456 -16.45 -10.84 -9.32
N LEU A 457 -17.74 -10.56 -9.09
CA LEU A 457 -18.25 -9.88 -7.91
C LEU A 457 -18.47 -10.93 -6.80
N TYR A 458 -17.80 -10.76 -5.67
CA TYR A 458 -17.93 -11.58 -4.47
C TYR A 458 -18.78 -10.84 -3.44
N PHE A 459 -19.60 -11.58 -2.70
CA PHE A 459 -20.20 -11.10 -1.46
C PHE A 459 -19.90 -12.07 -0.32
N VAL A 460 -19.75 -11.50 0.88
CA VAL A 460 -19.44 -12.20 2.13
C VAL A 460 -20.71 -12.27 2.98
N SER A 461 -21.09 -13.48 3.36
CA SER A 461 -22.24 -13.74 4.23
C SER A 461 -21.84 -14.79 5.26
N ASP A 462 -21.55 -14.33 6.48
CA ASP A 462 -20.94 -15.14 7.54
C ASP A 462 -19.65 -15.83 7.03
N ASP A 463 -19.54 -17.14 7.15
CA ASP A 463 -18.43 -17.98 6.69
C ASP A 463 -18.65 -18.56 5.29
N ILE A 464 -19.32 -17.81 4.41
CA ILE A 464 -19.49 -18.13 2.99
C ILE A 464 -19.07 -16.97 2.12
N LEU A 465 -18.28 -17.30 1.08
CA LEU A 465 -17.98 -16.41 -0.03
C LEU A 465 -18.75 -16.89 -1.25
N THR A 466 -19.61 -16.04 -1.81
CA THR A 466 -20.35 -16.34 -3.05
C THR A 466 -19.95 -15.34 -4.12
N SER A 467 -19.84 -15.77 -5.38
CA SER A 467 -19.50 -14.89 -6.50
C SER A 467 -20.30 -15.13 -7.77
N VAL A 468 -20.44 -14.07 -8.56
CA VAL A 468 -21.09 -14.03 -9.87
C VAL A 468 -20.23 -13.16 -10.80
N PRO A 469 -20.11 -13.46 -12.11
CA PRO A 469 -19.44 -12.56 -13.05
C PRO A 469 -20.07 -11.17 -13.04
N ALA A 470 -19.26 -10.12 -12.80
CA ALA A 470 -19.76 -8.75 -12.67
C ALA A 470 -20.40 -8.24 -13.97
N SER A 471 -19.94 -8.73 -15.12
CA SER A 471 -20.55 -8.47 -16.43
C SER A 471 -21.97 -9.04 -16.52
N LYS A 472 -22.18 -10.27 -16.04
CA LYS A 472 -23.49 -10.94 -16.05
C LYS A 472 -24.48 -10.37 -15.04
N VAL A 473 -23.99 -9.79 -13.94
CA VAL A 473 -24.82 -8.98 -13.04
C VAL A 473 -25.41 -7.77 -13.77
N ARG A 474 -24.62 -7.11 -14.63
CA ARG A 474 -25.07 -5.95 -15.42
C ARG A 474 -26.05 -6.33 -16.54
N SER A 475 -25.77 -7.40 -17.29
CA SER A 475 -26.67 -7.88 -18.36
C SER A 475 -27.90 -8.60 -17.82
N GLY A 476 -27.84 -9.13 -16.58
CA GLY A 476 -28.94 -9.83 -15.94
C GLY A 476 -29.12 -11.28 -16.34
N ASP A 477 -28.14 -11.87 -17.02
CA ASP A 477 -28.21 -13.16 -17.69
C ASP A 477 -27.36 -14.26 -17.00
N PHE A 478 -26.99 -14.07 -15.74
CA PHE A 478 -26.33 -15.14 -14.99
C PHE A 478 -27.28 -16.29 -14.67
N SER A 479 -26.73 -17.49 -14.68
CA SER A 479 -27.41 -18.75 -14.37
C SER A 479 -26.87 -19.38 -13.09
N ALA A 480 -27.43 -20.50 -12.65
CA ALA A 480 -26.95 -21.23 -11.48
C ALA A 480 -25.47 -21.63 -11.60
N ASP A 481 -25.04 -22.04 -12.80
CA ASP A 481 -23.65 -22.43 -13.08
C ASP A 481 -22.66 -21.27 -12.97
N ASP A 482 -23.14 -20.03 -13.08
CA ASP A 482 -22.32 -18.84 -12.91
C ASP A 482 -22.12 -18.47 -11.44
N ILE A 483 -22.89 -19.07 -10.52
CA ILE A 483 -22.83 -18.78 -9.09
C ILE A 483 -21.82 -19.73 -8.44
N HIS A 484 -20.68 -19.18 -8.03
CA HIS A 484 -19.66 -19.94 -7.29
C HIS A 484 -19.80 -19.66 -5.81
N TYR A 485 -19.62 -20.67 -4.96
CA TYR A 485 -19.68 -20.53 -3.52
C TYR A 485 -18.64 -21.40 -2.83
N GLN A 486 -18.01 -20.80 -1.83
CA GLN A 486 -16.96 -21.37 -0.99
C GLN A 486 -17.44 -21.20 0.45
N ALA A 487 -17.91 -22.29 1.04
CA ALA A 487 -18.37 -22.30 2.42
C ALA A 487 -17.27 -22.88 3.32
N PHE A 488 -17.17 -22.36 4.53
CA PHE A 488 -16.19 -22.78 5.53
C PHE A 488 -16.91 -23.24 6.80
N ASN A 489 -16.19 -23.93 7.67
CA ASN A 489 -16.62 -24.21 9.04
C ASN A 489 -15.60 -23.59 10.01
N SER A 490 -15.27 -22.31 9.76
CA SER A 490 -14.24 -21.60 10.52
C SER A 490 -14.74 -21.24 11.91
N LYS A 491 -16.06 -21.02 12.06
CA LYS A 491 -16.68 -20.37 13.22
C LYS A 491 -15.99 -19.05 13.56
N ARG A 492 -15.46 -18.36 12.57
CA ARG A 492 -14.93 -16.99 12.70
C ARG A 492 -15.93 -16.02 12.07
N GLU A 493 -15.89 -14.78 12.52
CA GLU A 493 -16.68 -13.72 11.89
C GLU A 493 -15.87 -13.14 10.73
N PHE A 494 -16.36 -13.24 9.50
CA PHE A 494 -15.72 -12.61 8.34
C PHE A 494 -16.30 -11.21 8.15
N GLU A 495 -15.41 -10.21 8.08
CA GLU A 495 -15.79 -8.80 7.97
C GLU A 495 -15.51 -8.21 6.60
N GLY A 496 -14.50 -8.74 5.89
CA GLY A 496 -14.10 -8.17 4.60
C GLY A 496 -13.30 -9.12 3.73
N LEU A 497 -13.35 -8.88 2.42
CA LEU A 497 -12.58 -9.62 1.43
C LEU A 497 -12.00 -8.64 0.40
N ALA A 498 -10.69 -8.62 0.29
CA ALA A 498 -9.96 -7.88 -0.73
C ALA A 498 -9.16 -8.84 -1.63
N PHE A 499 -8.62 -8.33 -2.73
CA PHE A 499 -7.87 -9.12 -3.70
C PHE A 499 -6.58 -8.41 -4.10
N ASP A 500 -5.51 -9.18 -4.26
CA ASP A 500 -4.36 -8.70 -5.06
C ASP A 500 -4.64 -8.86 -6.56
N GLN A 501 -3.72 -8.37 -7.39
CA GLN A 501 -3.86 -8.36 -8.85
C GLN A 501 -3.83 -9.78 -9.44
N GLU A 502 -3.22 -10.73 -8.73
CA GLU A 502 -3.17 -12.15 -9.10
C GLU A 502 -4.46 -12.89 -8.70
N GLY A 503 -5.35 -12.26 -7.94
CA GLY A 503 -6.66 -12.78 -7.54
C GLY A 503 -6.64 -13.63 -6.27
N TYR A 504 -5.57 -13.58 -5.47
CA TYR A 504 -5.59 -14.15 -4.13
C TYR A 504 -6.49 -13.31 -3.22
N GLY A 505 -7.38 -13.99 -2.51
CA GLY A 505 -8.26 -13.37 -1.53
C GLY A 505 -7.51 -13.07 -0.23
N TYR A 506 -7.74 -11.87 0.30
CA TYR A 506 -7.32 -11.39 1.62
C TYR A 506 -8.57 -11.21 2.47
N LEU A 507 -8.80 -12.13 3.39
CA LEU A 507 -10.01 -12.22 4.20
C LEU A 507 -9.74 -11.70 5.61
N LEU A 508 -10.49 -10.68 6.01
CA LEU A 508 -10.48 -10.15 7.36
C LEU A 508 -11.45 -10.95 8.23
N ALA A 509 -10.96 -11.50 9.34
CA ALA A 509 -11.75 -12.24 10.31
C ALA A 509 -11.55 -11.70 11.73
N LEU A 510 -12.56 -11.79 12.60
CA LEU A 510 -12.50 -11.31 13.98
C LEU A 510 -12.46 -12.42 15.05
N TRP A 511 -12.19 -11.98 16.28
CA TRP A 511 -12.14 -12.75 17.54
C TRP A 511 -11.02 -13.80 17.67
N PRO A 512 -9.73 -13.44 17.54
CA PRO A 512 -9.15 -12.09 17.43
C PRO A 512 -9.12 -11.57 15.98
N PRO A 513 -8.82 -10.28 15.76
CA PRO A 513 -8.67 -9.76 14.41
C PRO A 513 -7.47 -10.38 13.69
N GLU A 514 -7.73 -10.85 12.48
CA GLU A 514 -6.83 -11.70 11.73
C GLU A 514 -7.00 -11.46 10.24
N LEU A 515 -5.89 -11.26 9.55
CA LEU A 515 -5.86 -11.25 8.09
C LEU A 515 -5.45 -12.63 7.60
N MET A 516 -6.31 -13.26 6.82
CA MET A 516 -6.05 -14.54 6.18
C MET A 516 -5.82 -14.36 4.68
N VAL A 517 -5.04 -15.25 4.07
CA VAL A 517 -4.81 -15.28 2.62
C VAL A 517 -5.22 -16.62 2.03
N SER A 518 -5.83 -16.58 0.85
CA SER A 518 -6.21 -17.80 0.13
C SER A 518 -4.97 -18.57 -0.35
N SER A 519 -5.06 -19.90 -0.42
CA SER A 519 -3.96 -20.77 -0.88
C SER A 519 -3.73 -20.73 -2.40
N LYS A 520 -4.74 -20.28 -3.14
CA LYS A 520 -4.73 -20.09 -4.59
C LYS A 520 -5.71 -18.97 -4.96
N PRO A 521 -5.56 -18.31 -6.13
CA PRO A 521 -6.50 -17.31 -6.59
C PRO A 521 -7.94 -17.81 -6.54
N LEU A 522 -8.87 -16.97 -6.07
CA LEU A 522 -10.28 -17.31 -6.05
C LEU A 522 -10.87 -17.21 -7.47
N ASN A 523 -11.69 -18.18 -7.83
CA ASN A 523 -12.39 -18.27 -9.13
C ASN A 523 -13.91 -18.21 -8.99
#